data_AF-A0A5C5SK44-F1
#
_entry.id   AF-A0A5C5SK44-F1
#
_cell.length_a   1.000
_cell.length_b   1.000
_cell.length_c   1.000
_cell.angle_alpha   90.00
_cell.angle_beta   90.00
_cell.angle_gamma   90.00
#
_symmetry.space_group_name_H-M   'P 1'
#
loop_
_entity.id
_entity.type
_entity.pdbx_description
1 polymer ?
#
loop_
_entity_poly.entity_id
_entity_poly.type
_entity_poly.pdbx_seq_one_letter_code
_entity_poly.pdbx_strand_id
1 'polypeptide(L)'
;MTEFYRPTKAVIDLNAIQQNLQIFKERSGKAEIFAVVKADAYGHGMVEVAQKAVESGVNWLAVATPDEALLLMEHKIEANILVMGHSPAAFIPVAQRAGIAVAAISLDWILQAGAVIDPDLPRLKIHLKVDTGMRRVGVQAEEVREAVQLIRRHFFSFEGLFTHFATADEDRNDLFQRQVKTMAAVVEEINDSSVMIHVSNSAAAIMHPELAFDAVRIGISLYGIAPSSYVENNMPITLAPALGLETEIVHIKRVAAGEAISYGATYRCEQDEWIATLPIGYADGMLRGLQGQEVLVRGKRVPIVGRICMDQCMIRLPEKMPVGEQVQLIGSQAGAQIRIEEWAEKLDTIAYEIPVNLTKRVPRIYC
;
A
#
# COMPACT_ATOMS: atom_id res chain seq x y z
N MET A 1 24.29 7.37 -8.28
CA MET A 1 22.93 7.49 -8.85
C MET A 1 22.88 6.58 -10.05
N THR A 2 21.91 5.67 -10.09
CA THR A 2 21.66 4.84 -11.28
C THR A 2 21.17 5.76 -12.40
N GLU A 3 21.84 5.74 -13.55
CA GLU A 3 21.44 6.53 -14.71
C GLU A 3 20.30 5.80 -15.44
N PHE A 4 19.20 6.50 -15.71
CA PHE A 4 18.05 5.95 -16.43
C PHE A 4 17.89 6.69 -17.76
N TYR A 5 17.84 5.94 -18.86
CA TYR A 5 17.76 6.51 -20.22
C TYR A 5 16.35 6.56 -20.81
N ARG A 6 15.38 5.91 -20.15
CA ARG A 6 13.96 5.99 -20.54
C ARG A 6 13.30 7.10 -19.73
N PRO A 7 12.52 8.00 -20.36
CA PRO A 7 11.93 9.14 -19.66
C PRO A 7 10.78 8.77 -18.72
N THR A 8 10.19 7.58 -18.88
CA THR A 8 9.14 7.04 -18.01
C THR A 8 9.68 6.79 -16.60
N LYS A 9 9.05 7.38 -15.59
CA LYS A 9 9.42 7.25 -14.18
C LYS A 9 8.22 7.48 -13.26
N ALA A 10 8.28 6.90 -12.07
CA ALA A 10 7.37 7.20 -10.96
C ALA A 10 8.08 8.20 -10.04
N VAL A 11 7.46 9.35 -9.78
CA VAL A 11 7.95 10.35 -8.83
C VAL A 11 7.23 10.12 -7.51
N ILE A 12 8.00 9.95 -6.43
CA ILE A 12 7.51 9.65 -5.09
C ILE A 12 7.82 10.85 -4.19
N ASP A 13 6.78 11.57 -3.78
CA ASP A 13 6.88 12.72 -2.87
C ASP A 13 6.90 12.23 -1.42
N LEU A 14 8.09 12.25 -0.83
CA LEU A 14 8.29 11.85 0.57
C LEU A 14 7.74 12.90 1.55
N ASN A 15 7.58 14.15 1.12
CA ASN A 15 6.93 15.17 1.93
C ASN A 15 5.42 14.93 2.02
N ALA A 16 4.79 14.42 0.95
CA ALA A 16 3.39 13.99 1.01
C ALA A 16 3.20 12.83 2.01
N ILE A 17 4.09 11.85 2.02
CA ILE A 17 4.11 10.77 3.03
C ILE A 17 4.20 11.35 4.46
N GLN A 18 5.11 12.30 4.68
CA GLN A 18 5.27 12.97 5.97
C GLN A 18 4.02 13.75 6.39
N GLN A 19 3.39 14.48 5.47
CA GLN A 19 2.15 15.22 5.72
C GLN A 19 1.03 14.26 6.12
N ASN A 20 0.88 13.14 5.40
CA ASN A 20 -0.11 12.12 5.74
C ASN A 20 0.16 11.52 7.13
N LEU A 21 1.42 11.21 7.46
CA LEU A 21 1.79 10.75 8.80
C LEU A 21 1.39 11.75 9.87
N GLN A 22 1.66 13.03 9.66
CA GLN A 22 1.32 14.08 10.63
C GLN A 22 -0.19 14.15 10.89
N ILE A 23 -1.01 14.03 9.83
CA ILE A 23 -2.48 13.96 9.96
C ILE A 23 -2.88 12.78 10.87
N PHE A 24 -2.31 11.59 10.65
CA PHE A 24 -2.62 10.41 11.46
C PHE A 24 -2.09 10.51 12.89
N LYS A 25 -0.96 11.19 13.13
CA LYS A 25 -0.45 11.46 14.48
C LYS A 25 -1.41 12.33 15.27
N GLU A 26 -1.89 13.40 14.65
CA GLU A 26 -2.86 14.30 15.28
C GLU A 26 -4.19 13.59 15.57
N ARG A 27 -4.68 12.78 14.63
CA ARG A 27 -5.96 12.06 14.80
C ARG A 27 -5.90 10.91 15.80
N SER A 28 -4.78 10.21 15.87
CA SER A 28 -4.65 9.01 16.73
C SER A 28 -4.26 9.37 18.18
N GLY A 29 -4.01 10.66 18.46
CA GLY A 29 -3.73 11.16 19.80
C GLY A 29 -2.44 10.57 20.36
N LYS A 30 -2.57 9.72 21.40
CA LYS A 30 -1.43 9.05 22.05
C LYS A 30 -1.10 7.68 21.45
N ALA A 31 -1.95 7.15 20.57
CA ALA A 31 -1.73 5.84 19.99
C ALA A 31 -0.49 5.86 19.09
N GLU A 32 0.31 4.81 19.15
CA GLU A 32 1.46 4.62 18.25
C GLU A 32 0.99 4.43 16.81
N ILE A 33 1.84 4.83 15.86
CA ILE A 33 1.59 4.58 14.44
C ILE A 33 2.48 3.44 13.97
N PHE A 34 1.85 2.46 13.35
CA PHE A 34 2.52 1.45 12.56
C PHE A 34 2.43 1.88 11.10
N ALA A 35 3.54 2.35 10.52
CA ALA A 35 3.59 2.62 9.09
C ALA A 35 3.69 1.28 8.34
N VAL A 36 2.66 0.96 7.55
CA VAL A 36 2.58 -0.32 6.84
C VAL A 36 3.29 -0.20 5.48
N VAL A 37 4.48 -0.77 5.39
CA VAL A 37 5.40 -0.62 4.24
C VAL A 37 5.60 -1.93 3.44
N LYS A 38 4.73 -2.92 3.64
CA LYS A 38 4.69 -4.15 2.83
C LYS A 38 4.51 -3.87 1.33
N ALA A 39 4.80 -4.87 0.50
CA ALA A 39 4.71 -4.83 -0.96
C ALA A 39 5.49 -3.65 -1.56
N ASP A 40 6.74 -3.52 -1.13
CA ASP A 40 7.63 -2.41 -1.52
C ASP A 40 7.04 -1.02 -1.20
N ALA A 41 6.52 -0.85 0.03
CA ALA A 41 5.70 0.30 0.42
C ALA A 41 4.58 0.59 -0.57
N TYR A 42 3.78 -0.45 -0.88
CA TYR A 42 2.69 -0.37 -1.85
C TYR A 42 3.19 0.13 -3.24
N GLY A 43 4.39 -0.26 -3.64
CA GLY A 43 5.04 0.15 -4.89
C GLY A 43 5.74 1.51 -4.88
N HIS A 44 5.81 2.19 -3.73
CA HIS A 44 6.46 3.50 -3.57
C HIS A 44 7.95 3.40 -3.23
N GLY A 45 8.45 2.24 -2.82
CA GLY A 45 9.83 2.02 -2.38
C GLY A 45 9.92 1.86 -0.87
N MET A 46 10.16 0.62 -0.43
CA MET A 46 10.12 0.24 0.98
C MET A 46 11.11 1.02 1.83
N VAL A 47 12.36 1.11 1.39
CA VAL A 47 13.47 1.64 2.20
C VAL A 47 13.30 3.15 2.39
N GLU A 48 13.03 3.87 1.31
CA GLU A 48 12.90 5.32 1.32
C GLU A 48 11.67 5.77 2.12
N VAL A 49 10.53 5.08 1.96
CA VAL A 49 9.32 5.37 2.75
C VAL A 49 9.53 5.01 4.23
N ALA A 50 10.15 3.87 4.53
CA ALA A 50 10.43 3.46 5.90
C ALA A 50 11.37 4.46 6.60
N GLN A 51 12.45 4.88 5.93
CA GLN A 51 13.38 5.88 6.44
C GLN A 51 12.66 7.20 6.72
N LYS A 52 11.85 7.69 5.77
CA LYS A 52 11.08 8.92 5.95
C LYS A 52 10.06 8.81 7.09
N ALA A 53 9.43 7.66 7.26
CA ALA A 53 8.51 7.42 8.36
C ALA A 53 9.22 7.51 9.71
N VAL A 54 10.37 6.87 9.87
CA VAL A 54 11.19 6.92 11.09
C VAL A 54 11.67 8.34 11.38
N GLU A 55 12.17 9.06 10.38
CA GLU A 55 12.56 10.48 10.51
C GLU A 55 11.38 11.37 10.92
N SER A 56 10.18 11.00 10.49
CA SER A 56 8.94 11.67 10.88
C SER A 56 8.48 11.27 12.28
N GLY A 57 9.24 10.43 13.00
CA GLY A 57 9.00 9.99 14.38
C GLY A 57 8.05 8.79 14.50
N VAL A 58 8.04 7.89 13.52
CA VAL A 58 7.32 6.60 13.61
C VAL A 58 8.24 5.54 14.22
N ASN A 59 7.79 4.87 15.28
CA ASN A 59 8.59 3.86 15.99
C ASN A 59 8.31 2.43 15.53
N TRP A 60 7.23 2.21 14.78
CA TRP A 60 6.79 0.89 14.32
C TRP A 60 6.56 0.85 12.82
N LEU A 61 7.13 -0.17 12.18
CA LEU A 61 6.89 -0.54 10.80
C LEU A 61 6.17 -1.88 10.76
N ALA A 62 5.28 -2.06 9.79
CA ALA A 62 4.59 -3.32 9.58
C ALA A 62 4.77 -3.82 8.15
N VAL A 63 5.17 -5.08 8.02
CA VAL A 63 5.42 -5.77 6.75
C VAL A 63 4.59 -7.04 6.64
N ALA A 64 4.54 -7.64 5.45
CA ALA A 64 3.80 -8.87 5.21
C ALA A 64 4.68 -10.11 5.41
N THR A 65 5.95 -10.07 4.99
CA THR A 65 6.80 -11.26 4.95
C THR A 65 8.08 -11.11 5.78
N PRO A 66 8.70 -12.23 6.18
CA PRO A 66 10.05 -12.24 6.74
C PRO A 66 11.09 -11.52 5.87
N ASP A 67 11.06 -11.73 4.56
CA ASP A 67 12.02 -11.14 3.61
C ASP A 67 11.96 -9.61 3.61
N GLU A 68 10.75 -9.04 3.69
CA GLU A 68 10.56 -7.58 3.80
C GLU A 68 11.12 -7.05 5.11
N ALA A 69 10.94 -7.78 6.23
CA ALA A 69 11.53 -7.39 7.50
C ALA A 69 13.06 -7.43 7.46
N LEU A 70 13.63 -8.48 6.87
CA LEU A 70 15.08 -8.63 6.71
C LEU A 70 15.67 -7.54 5.80
N LEU A 71 14.96 -7.14 4.74
CA LEU A 71 15.39 -6.05 3.87
C LEU A 71 15.51 -4.73 4.66
N LEU A 72 14.53 -4.41 5.51
CA LEU A 72 14.59 -3.23 6.38
C LEU A 72 15.75 -3.30 7.38
N MET A 73 16.03 -4.49 7.94
CA MET A 73 17.17 -4.71 8.84
C MET A 73 18.51 -4.55 8.11
N GLU A 74 18.64 -5.04 6.88
CA GLU A 74 19.85 -4.88 6.05
C GLU A 74 20.15 -3.39 5.78
N HIS A 75 19.10 -2.59 5.59
CA HIS A 75 19.19 -1.14 5.42
C HIS A 75 19.29 -0.37 6.74
N LYS A 76 19.36 -1.06 7.88
CA LYS A 76 19.54 -0.49 9.22
C LYS A 76 18.45 0.53 9.59
N ILE A 77 17.21 0.25 9.20
CA ILE A 77 16.08 1.10 9.57
C ILE A 77 15.83 0.99 11.07
N GLU A 78 15.95 2.10 11.79
CA GLU A 78 15.87 2.16 13.26
C GLU A 78 14.42 2.23 13.76
N ALA A 79 13.67 1.13 13.60
CA ALA A 79 12.30 0.99 14.10
C ALA A 79 12.01 -0.44 14.57
N ASN A 80 10.98 -0.61 15.39
CA ASN A 80 10.40 -1.92 15.63
C ASN A 80 9.69 -2.40 14.35
N ILE A 81 9.86 -3.67 14.00
CA ILE A 81 9.25 -4.25 12.80
C ILE A 81 8.31 -5.38 13.22
N LEU A 82 7.07 -5.32 12.75
CA LEU A 82 6.08 -6.40 12.88
C LEU A 82 5.84 -7.09 11.53
N VAL A 83 6.12 -8.39 11.46
CA VAL A 83 5.65 -9.26 10.36
C VAL A 83 4.22 -9.69 10.64
N MET A 84 3.26 -9.12 9.89
CA MET A 84 1.83 -9.38 10.09
C MET A 84 1.33 -10.68 9.41
N GLY A 85 2.11 -11.21 8.48
CA GLY A 85 1.81 -12.45 7.76
C GLY A 85 2.35 -13.69 8.47
N HIS A 86 2.31 -14.82 7.77
CA HIS A 86 2.88 -16.06 8.27
C HIS A 86 4.40 -15.97 8.37
N SER A 87 4.94 -16.35 9.52
CA SER A 87 6.38 -16.53 9.74
C SER A 87 6.69 -18.03 9.85
N PRO A 88 7.46 -18.64 8.93
CA PRO A 88 7.77 -20.06 9.00
C PRO A 88 8.67 -20.36 10.20
N ALA A 89 8.61 -21.60 10.74
CA ALA A 89 9.41 -22.01 11.89
C ALA A 89 10.92 -21.72 11.71
N ALA A 90 11.45 -21.92 10.50
CA ALA A 90 12.87 -21.63 10.19
C ALA A 90 13.26 -20.15 10.37
N PHE A 91 12.29 -19.22 10.33
CA PHE A 91 12.54 -17.80 10.55
C PHE A 91 12.57 -17.41 12.03
N ILE A 92 12.03 -18.22 12.94
CA ILE A 92 11.87 -17.85 14.35
C ILE A 92 13.20 -17.51 15.04
N PRO A 93 14.29 -18.32 14.94
CA PRO A 93 15.58 -17.94 15.51
C PRO A 93 16.18 -16.69 14.86
N VAL A 94 15.86 -16.42 13.59
CA VAL A 94 16.30 -15.20 12.89
C VAL A 94 15.58 -13.99 13.46
N ALA A 95 14.26 -14.07 13.64
CA ALA A 95 13.46 -13.01 14.25
C ALA A 95 13.92 -12.69 15.68
N GLN A 96 14.24 -13.71 16.49
CA GLN A 96 14.81 -13.53 17.84
C GLN A 96 16.12 -12.72 17.81
N ARG A 97 17.08 -13.10 16.96
CA ARG A 97 18.37 -12.40 16.82
C ARG A 97 18.20 -10.96 16.36
N ALA A 98 17.30 -10.75 15.41
CA ALA A 98 17.07 -9.44 14.80
C ALA A 98 16.11 -8.55 15.61
N GLY A 99 15.46 -9.07 16.67
CA GLY A 99 14.47 -8.33 17.44
C GLY A 99 13.18 -8.02 16.68
N ILE A 100 12.85 -8.82 15.66
CA ILE A 100 11.66 -8.67 14.81
C ILE A 100 10.45 -9.28 15.52
N ALA A 101 9.35 -8.53 15.60
CA ALA A 101 8.07 -9.03 16.09
C ALA A 101 7.33 -9.80 14.99
N VAL A 102 6.63 -10.87 15.39
CA VAL A 102 5.88 -11.73 14.47
C VAL A 102 4.44 -11.92 14.94
N ALA A 103 3.52 -12.09 14.00
CA ALA A 103 2.13 -12.39 14.30
C ALA A 103 1.94 -13.88 14.63
N ALA A 104 1.35 -14.16 15.80
CA ALA A 104 0.81 -15.49 16.10
C ALA A 104 -0.58 -15.61 15.46
N ILE A 105 -0.70 -16.47 14.44
CA ILE A 105 -1.89 -16.53 13.57
C ILE A 105 -2.77 -17.76 13.77
N SER A 106 -2.33 -18.75 14.56
CA SER A 106 -3.09 -19.95 14.93
C SER A 106 -2.44 -20.64 16.14
N LEU A 107 -3.16 -21.54 16.80
CA LEU A 107 -2.62 -22.39 17.87
C LEU A 107 -1.47 -23.28 17.37
N ASP A 108 -1.64 -23.89 16.19
CA ASP A 108 -0.60 -24.71 15.55
C ASP A 108 0.68 -23.90 15.31
N TRP A 109 0.55 -22.66 14.87
CA TRP A 109 1.69 -21.79 14.65
C TRP A 109 2.44 -21.50 15.95
N ILE A 110 1.71 -21.23 17.04
CA ILE A 110 2.29 -20.97 18.37
C ILE A 110 3.13 -22.18 18.84
N LEU A 111 2.60 -23.40 18.66
CA LEU A 111 3.29 -24.65 19.00
C LEU A 111 4.53 -24.86 18.12
N GLN A 112 4.43 -24.65 16.80
CA GLN A 112 5.54 -24.79 15.87
C GLN A 112 6.66 -23.80 16.17
N ALA A 113 6.33 -22.53 16.42
CA ALA A 113 7.30 -21.51 16.80
C ALA A 113 7.95 -21.83 18.15
N GLY A 114 7.17 -22.34 19.11
CA GLY A 114 7.64 -22.75 20.43
C GLY A 114 8.61 -23.93 20.39
N ALA A 115 8.50 -24.81 19.39
CA ALA A 115 9.38 -25.98 19.22
C ALA A 115 10.77 -25.62 18.67
N VAL A 116 10.93 -24.46 18.05
CA VAL A 116 12.18 -23.99 17.43
C VAL A 116 12.76 -22.74 18.10
N ILE A 117 12.17 -22.33 19.22
CA ILE A 117 12.66 -21.18 19.99
C ILE A 117 14.05 -21.50 20.55
N ASP A 118 14.97 -20.56 20.42
CA ASP A 118 16.31 -20.67 20.99
C ASP A 118 16.31 -19.94 22.35
N PRO A 119 16.50 -20.64 23.48
CA PRO A 119 16.47 -20.04 24.81
C PRO A 119 17.71 -19.17 25.11
N ASP A 120 18.79 -19.29 24.32
CA ASP A 120 20.01 -18.49 24.48
C ASP A 120 19.91 -17.11 23.77
N LEU A 121 18.84 -16.90 23.00
CA LEU A 121 18.53 -15.64 22.32
C LEU A 121 17.49 -14.82 23.10
N PRO A 122 17.31 -13.52 22.76
CA PRO A 122 16.19 -12.75 23.28
C PRO A 122 14.84 -13.43 23.03
N ARG A 123 13.86 -13.15 23.91
CA ARG A 123 12.48 -13.66 23.74
C ARG A 123 11.91 -13.23 22.39
N LEU A 124 11.23 -14.14 21.72
CA LEU A 124 10.51 -13.82 20.48
C LEU A 124 9.34 -12.89 20.80
N LYS A 125 9.32 -11.71 20.17
CA LYS A 125 8.24 -10.73 20.29
C LYS A 125 7.02 -11.19 19.49
N ILE A 126 5.88 -11.29 20.15
CA ILE A 126 4.65 -11.88 19.59
C ILE A 126 3.51 -10.89 19.67
N HIS A 127 2.83 -10.72 18.53
CA HIS A 127 1.51 -10.10 18.46
C HIS A 127 0.46 -11.17 18.16
N LEU A 128 -0.45 -11.45 19.07
CA LEU A 128 -1.52 -12.42 18.85
C LEU A 128 -2.58 -11.83 17.92
N LYS A 129 -2.83 -12.52 16.80
CA LYS A 129 -3.87 -12.13 15.86
C LYS A 129 -5.14 -12.90 16.15
N VAL A 130 -6.24 -12.17 16.34
CA VAL A 130 -7.57 -12.71 16.55
C VAL A 130 -8.41 -12.47 15.31
N ASP A 131 -9.06 -13.52 14.81
CA ASP A 131 -10.03 -13.39 13.73
C ASP A 131 -11.41 -13.04 14.29
N THR A 132 -11.80 -11.78 14.13
CA THR A 132 -13.11 -11.30 14.56
C THR A 132 -14.16 -11.32 13.45
N GLY A 133 -13.80 -11.72 12.22
CA GLY A 133 -14.73 -11.73 11.09
C GLY A 133 -14.12 -11.53 9.70
N MET A 134 -12.83 -11.22 9.59
CA MET A 134 -12.14 -11.14 8.27
C MET A 134 -11.91 -12.53 7.68
N ARG A 135 -11.86 -13.58 8.51
CA ARG A 135 -11.78 -15.00 8.11
C ARG A 135 -10.58 -15.37 7.24
N ARG A 136 -9.52 -14.55 7.24
CA ARG A 136 -8.28 -14.84 6.51
C ARG A 136 -7.32 -15.68 7.35
N VAL A 137 -6.91 -15.17 8.51
CA VAL A 137 -6.01 -15.80 9.48
C VAL A 137 -6.20 -15.16 10.86
N GLY A 138 -5.85 -15.88 11.93
CA GLY A 138 -6.00 -15.47 13.32
C GLY A 138 -6.67 -16.58 14.13
N VAL A 139 -6.38 -16.64 15.43
CA VAL A 139 -7.12 -17.54 16.35
C VAL A 139 -8.57 -17.09 16.45
N GLN A 140 -9.48 -18.03 16.62
CA GLN A 140 -10.88 -17.70 16.89
C GLN A 140 -11.00 -17.03 18.26
N ALA A 141 -12.05 -16.23 18.46
CA ALA A 141 -12.25 -15.52 19.72
C ALA A 141 -12.33 -16.50 20.91
N GLU A 142 -12.92 -17.68 20.70
CA GLU A 142 -13.06 -18.73 21.70
C GLU A 142 -11.72 -19.43 22.04
N GLU A 143 -10.73 -19.34 21.16
CA GLU A 143 -9.40 -19.94 21.31
C GLU A 143 -8.40 -19.01 22.01
N VAL A 144 -8.75 -17.73 22.24
CA VAL A 144 -7.82 -16.71 22.74
C VAL A 144 -7.20 -17.12 24.08
N ARG A 145 -8.01 -17.66 25.00
CA ARG A 145 -7.50 -18.10 26.31
C ARG A 145 -6.43 -19.19 26.18
N GLU A 146 -6.66 -20.15 25.30
CA GLU A 146 -5.71 -21.22 25.01
C GLU A 146 -4.44 -20.65 24.36
N ALA A 147 -4.59 -19.77 23.37
CA ALA A 147 -3.47 -19.12 22.70
C ALA A 147 -2.58 -18.34 23.69
N VAL A 148 -3.17 -17.56 24.58
CA VAL A 148 -2.43 -16.81 25.61
C VAL A 148 -1.73 -17.75 26.59
N GLN A 149 -2.37 -18.86 26.99
CA GLN A 149 -1.72 -19.87 27.83
C GLN A 149 -0.52 -20.51 27.14
N LEU A 150 -0.63 -20.85 25.85
CA LEU A 150 0.48 -21.39 25.07
C LEU A 150 1.61 -20.35 24.94
N ILE A 151 1.28 -19.10 24.62
CA ILE A 151 2.25 -18.02 24.52
C ILE A 151 3.03 -17.84 25.82
N ARG A 152 2.34 -17.84 26.97
CA ARG A 152 2.96 -17.68 28.30
C ARG A 152 3.81 -18.89 28.73
N ARG A 153 3.59 -20.07 28.14
CA ARG A 153 4.38 -21.29 28.42
C ARG A 153 5.70 -21.32 27.66
N HIS A 154 5.77 -20.69 26.49
CA HIS A 154 6.99 -20.63 25.67
C HIS A 154 7.83 -19.39 26.01
N PHE A 155 9.07 -19.36 25.51
CA PHE A 155 10.00 -18.23 25.72
C PHE A 155 9.68 -17.03 24.81
N PHE A 156 8.45 -16.57 24.88
CA PHE A 156 7.93 -15.45 24.10
C PHE A 156 7.77 -14.19 24.95
N SER A 157 7.80 -13.04 24.29
CA SER A 157 7.35 -11.76 24.82
C SER A 157 6.02 -11.42 24.16
N PHE A 158 4.93 -11.46 24.93
CA PHE A 158 3.60 -11.14 24.43
C PHE A 158 3.43 -9.61 24.41
N GLU A 159 3.71 -9.00 23.27
CA GLU A 159 3.79 -7.53 23.14
C GLU A 159 2.50 -6.91 22.61
N GLY A 160 1.68 -7.65 21.87
CA GLY A 160 0.45 -7.07 21.31
C GLY A 160 -0.65 -8.05 20.96
N LEU A 161 -1.85 -7.50 20.77
CA LEU A 161 -3.06 -8.20 20.39
C LEU A 161 -3.78 -7.40 19.31
N PHE A 162 -4.19 -8.07 18.23
CA PHE A 162 -4.83 -7.37 17.12
C PHE A 162 -5.83 -8.17 16.33
N THR A 163 -6.74 -7.44 15.69
CA THR A 163 -7.60 -7.94 14.62
C THR A 163 -7.42 -7.09 13.37
N HIS A 164 -8.16 -7.40 12.29
CA HIS A 164 -8.27 -6.58 11.10
C HIS A 164 -9.74 -6.49 10.67
N PHE A 165 -10.23 -5.26 10.51
CA PHE A 165 -11.58 -5.03 10.03
C PHE A 165 -11.69 -5.31 8.52
N ALA A 166 -12.77 -5.96 8.13
CA ALA A 166 -13.06 -6.33 6.76
C ALA A 166 -13.78 -5.21 5.99
N THR A 167 -14.63 -4.45 6.67
CA THR A 167 -15.58 -3.50 6.07
C THR A 167 -15.59 -2.15 6.81
N ALA A 168 -14.41 -1.70 7.26
CA ALA A 168 -14.26 -0.39 7.92
C ALA A 168 -14.35 0.79 6.93
N ASP A 169 -14.39 0.48 5.64
CA ASP A 169 -14.42 1.37 4.49
C ASP A 169 -15.78 1.37 3.79
N GLU A 170 -16.83 0.87 4.45
CA GLU A 170 -18.22 0.81 3.96
C GLU A 170 -19.18 1.56 4.88
N ASP A 171 -20.31 2.03 4.33
CA ASP A 171 -21.37 2.66 5.13
C ASP A 171 -22.13 1.64 5.97
N ARG A 172 -22.30 1.92 7.27
CA ARG A 172 -23.17 1.20 8.22
C ARG A 172 -23.18 -0.33 8.02
N ASN A 173 -22.02 -0.96 8.18
CA ASN A 173 -21.87 -2.39 8.01
C ASN A 173 -22.01 -3.18 9.34
N ASP A 174 -22.94 -4.14 9.39
CA ASP A 174 -23.18 -5.02 10.54
C ASP A 174 -21.95 -5.87 10.92
N LEU A 175 -21.15 -6.30 9.94
CA LEU A 175 -19.92 -7.06 10.17
C LEU A 175 -18.92 -6.22 10.96
N PHE A 176 -18.69 -4.97 10.58
CA PHE A 176 -17.78 -4.07 11.30
C PHE A 176 -18.17 -3.96 12.78
N GLN A 177 -19.45 -3.71 13.07
CA GLN A 177 -19.94 -3.60 14.45
C GLN A 177 -19.76 -4.91 15.24
N ARG A 178 -20.00 -6.07 14.60
CA ARG A 178 -19.72 -7.38 15.21
C ARG A 178 -18.23 -7.56 15.49
N GLN A 179 -17.35 -7.21 14.55
CA GLN A 179 -15.91 -7.29 14.72
C GLN A 179 -15.42 -6.42 15.89
N VAL A 180 -15.94 -5.21 16.02
CA VAL A 180 -15.63 -4.30 17.14
C VAL A 180 -16.07 -4.91 18.47
N LYS A 181 -17.32 -5.39 18.56
CA LYS A 181 -17.86 -6.02 19.78
C LYS A 181 -17.06 -7.25 20.19
N THR A 182 -16.73 -8.13 19.24
CA THR A 182 -15.92 -9.32 19.51
C THR A 182 -14.54 -8.94 20.03
N MET A 183 -13.88 -7.97 19.39
CA MET A 183 -12.56 -7.53 19.85
C MET A 183 -12.62 -6.91 21.26
N ALA A 184 -13.63 -6.10 21.56
CA ALA A 184 -13.79 -5.51 22.89
C ALA A 184 -13.93 -6.58 23.99
N ALA A 185 -14.73 -7.64 23.74
CA ALA A 185 -14.86 -8.76 24.67
C ALA A 185 -13.54 -9.52 24.88
N VAL A 186 -12.76 -9.69 23.81
CA VAL A 186 -11.44 -10.34 23.88
C VAL A 186 -10.43 -9.51 24.69
N VAL A 187 -10.42 -8.18 24.50
CA VAL A 187 -9.56 -7.26 25.27
C VAL A 187 -9.92 -7.31 26.76
N GLU A 188 -11.22 -7.31 27.08
CA GLU A 188 -11.72 -7.44 28.45
C GLU A 188 -11.35 -8.81 29.07
N GLU A 189 -11.39 -9.90 28.30
CA GLU A 189 -10.98 -11.22 28.79
C GLU A 189 -9.48 -11.30 29.10
N ILE A 190 -8.63 -10.71 28.25
CA ILE A 190 -7.17 -10.72 28.46
C ILE A 190 -6.78 -9.83 29.63
N ASN A 191 -7.39 -8.64 29.74
CA ASN A 191 -7.19 -7.67 30.82
C ASN A 191 -5.71 -7.49 31.24
N ASP A 192 -4.83 -7.24 30.26
CA ASP A 192 -3.39 -7.12 30.44
C ASP A 192 -2.91 -5.80 29.82
N SER A 193 -2.67 -4.79 30.67
CA SER A 193 -2.27 -3.45 30.22
C SER A 193 -0.85 -3.39 29.66
N SER A 194 -0.08 -4.48 29.72
CA SER A 194 1.24 -4.56 29.10
C SER A 194 1.19 -4.96 27.62
N VAL A 195 0.04 -5.46 27.16
CA VAL A 195 -0.18 -5.90 25.79
C VAL A 195 -0.76 -4.76 24.96
N MET A 196 -0.04 -4.34 23.92
CA MET A 196 -0.49 -3.29 23.00
C MET A 196 -1.68 -3.76 22.17
N ILE A 197 -2.79 -3.03 22.24
CA ILE A 197 -3.99 -3.30 21.45
C ILE A 197 -4.00 -2.44 20.18
N HIS A 198 -4.07 -3.09 19.02
CA HIS A 198 -4.18 -2.37 17.75
C HIS A 198 -5.22 -3.00 16.83
N VAL A 199 -6.23 -2.24 16.41
CA VAL A 199 -7.33 -2.79 15.58
C VAL A 199 -7.44 -2.06 14.25
N SER A 200 -7.17 -0.76 14.25
CA SER A 200 -7.47 0.13 13.13
C SER A 200 -6.49 -0.02 11.98
N ASN A 201 -7.05 -0.21 10.77
CA ASN A 201 -6.38 0.05 9.50
C ASN A 201 -6.60 1.53 9.10
N SER A 202 -6.17 1.93 7.90
CA SER A 202 -6.39 3.30 7.41
C SER A 202 -7.86 3.73 7.45
N ALA A 203 -8.80 2.90 6.99
CA ALA A 203 -10.22 3.25 6.96
C ALA A 203 -10.78 3.47 8.38
N ALA A 204 -10.52 2.54 9.30
CA ALA A 204 -10.95 2.69 10.69
C ALA A 204 -10.29 3.90 11.39
N ALA A 205 -9.01 4.17 11.15
CA ALA A 205 -8.33 5.34 11.73
C ALA A 205 -8.91 6.68 11.22
N ILE A 206 -9.44 6.70 9.99
CA ILE A 206 -10.09 7.88 9.42
C ILE A 206 -11.52 8.03 9.98
N MET A 207 -12.33 6.98 9.84
CA MET A 207 -13.78 7.02 10.06
C MET A 207 -14.20 6.77 11.51
N HIS A 208 -13.37 6.06 12.26
CA HIS A 208 -13.63 5.58 13.63
C HIS A 208 -12.43 5.86 14.55
N PRO A 209 -12.02 7.13 14.73
CA PRO A 209 -10.83 7.49 15.52
C PRO A 209 -10.90 7.02 16.99
N GLU A 210 -12.11 6.79 17.52
CA GLU A 210 -12.32 6.19 18.84
C GLU A 210 -11.76 4.76 18.97
N LEU A 211 -11.51 4.08 17.85
CA LEU A 211 -10.91 2.75 17.78
C LEU A 211 -9.39 2.79 17.58
N ALA A 212 -8.72 3.87 17.97
CA ALA A 212 -7.26 3.95 17.92
C ALA A 212 -6.58 2.96 18.89
N PHE A 213 -7.18 2.73 20.07
CA PHE A 213 -6.57 1.96 21.18
C PHE A 213 -5.14 2.42 21.46
N ASP A 214 -4.18 1.50 21.52
CA ASP A 214 -2.76 1.80 21.77
C ASP A 214 -1.99 2.05 20.48
N ALA A 215 -2.48 1.56 19.34
CA ALA A 215 -1.84 1.77 18.05
C ALA A 215 -2.76 1.62 16.83
N VAL A 216 -2.45 2.38 15.77
CA VAL A 216 -3.09 2.31 14.45
C VAL A 216 -2.12 1.81 13.38
N ARG A 217 -2.61 1.00 12.43
CA ARG A 217 -1.82 0.50 11.29
C ARG A 217 -2.19 1.24 10.02
N ILE A 218 -1.43 2.26 9.68
CA ILE A 218 -1.70 3.12 8.52
C ILE A 218 -0.98 2.57 7.29
N GLY A 219 -1.77 2.08 6.34
CA GLY A 219 -1.31 1.55 5.06
C GLY A 219 -1.62 2.50 3.92
N ILE A 220 -2.65 2.23 3.13
CA ILE A 220 -2.92 2.92 1.85
C ILE A 220 -2.96 4.46 1.97
N SER A 221 -3.52 4.98 3.07
CA SER A 221 -3.66 6.42 3.26
C SER A 221 -2.37 7.12 3.69
N LEU A 222 -1.34 6.36 4.07
CA LEU A 222 0.01 6.88 4.19
C LEU A 222 0.49 7.44 2.85
N TYR A 223 0.10 6.80 1.75
CA TYR A 223 0.48 7.12 0.37
C TYR A 223 -0.45 8.15 -0.29
N GLY A 224 -1.36 8.73 0.48
CA GLY A 224 -2.29 9.74 0.00
C GLY A 224 -3.49 9.19 -0.76
N ILE A 225 -3.77 7.90 -0.62
CA ILE A 225 -4.81 7.20 -1.36
C ILE A 225 -5.97 6.84 -0.40
N ALA A 226 -7.19 7.10 -0.84
CA ALA A 226 -8.37 6.76 -0.05
C ALA A 226 -8.59 5.24 -0.02
N PRO A 227 -8.98 4.64 1.13
CA PRO A 227 -9.22 3.20 1.22
C PRO A 227 -10.34 2.68 0.34
N SER A 228 -11.38 3.49 0.12
CA SER A 228 -12.52 3.19 -0.75
C SER A 228 -13.16 4.50 -1.21
N SER A 229 -14.03 4.43 -2.23
CA SER A 229 -14.84 5.59 -2.65
C SER A 229 -15.77 6.08 -1.54
N TYR A 230 -16.21 5.21 -0.63
CA TYR A 230 -17.00 5.65 0.52
C TYR A 230 -16.15 6.51 1.45
N VAL A 231 -14.95 6.06 1.81
CA VAL A 231 -14.06 6.84 2.67
C VAL A 231 -13.66 8.14 2.00
N GLU A 232 -13.33 8.12 0.71
CA GLU A 232 -12.99 9.32 -0.06
C GLU A 232 -14.06 10.41 0.05
N ASN A 233 -15.34 10.04 -0.08
CA ASN A 233 -16.45 10.97 -0.06
C ASN A 233 -16.87 11.44 1.35
N ASN A 234 -16.40 10.78 2.41
CA ASN A 234 -16.86 11.03 3.78
C ASN A 234 -15.73 11.35 4.78
N MET A 235 -14.47 11.26 4.37
CA MET A 235 -13.33 11.50 5.26
C MET A 235 -13.23 12.99 5.65
N PRO A 236 -12.98 13.32 6.93
CA PRO A 236 -12.86 14.69 7.42
C PRO A 236 -11.44 15.27 7.24
N ILE A 237 -10.64 14.66 6.37
CA ILE A 237 -9.23 15.02 6.15
C ILE A 237 -8.93 15.09 4.66
N THR A 238 -7.90 15.86 4.32
CA THR A 238 -7.34 15.89 2.97
C THR A 238 -6.03 15.13 2.97
N LEU A 239 -5.97 14.05 2.20
CA LEU A 239 -4.75 13.28 2.00
C LEU A 239 -3.91 13.92 0.87
N ALA A 240 -2.58 13.86 1.01
CA ALA A 240 -1.64 14.32 0.00
C ALA A 240 -1.15 13.11 -0.84
N PRO A 241 -1.52 12.98 -2.13
CA PRO A 241 -1.06 11.90 -2.99
C PRO A 241 0.47 11.90 -3.12
N ALA A 242 1.10 10.76 -2.85
CA ALA A 242 2.56 10.65 -2.85
C ALA A 242 3.15 10.17 -4.18
N LEU A 243 2.34 9.63 -5.11
CA LEU A 243 2.82 9.08 -6.37
C LEU A 243 2.35 9.91 -7.57
N GLY A 244 3.32 10.34 -8.37
CA GLY A 244 3.13 10.76 -9.75
C GLY A 244 3.73 9.75 -10.72
N LEU A 245 3.07 9.50 -11.85
CA LEU A 245 3.60 8.70 -12.95
C LEU A 245 3.72 9.60 -14.18
N GLU A 246 4.95 9.78 -14.68
CA GLU A 246 5.23 10.68 -15.79
C GLU A 246 6.13 10.05 -16.85
N THR A 247 6.02 10.58 -18.07
CA THR A 247 6.81 10.19 -19.24
C THR A 247 6.86 11.36 -20.22
N GLU A 248 7.36 11.14 -21.43
CA GLU A 248 7.35 12.15 -22.50
C GLU A 248 6.97 11.55 -23.85
N ILE A 249 6.61 12.44 -24.79
CA ILE A 249 6.38 12.05 -26.18
C ILE A 249 7.72 11.68 -26.83
N VAL A 250 7.87 10.43 -27.28
CA VAL A 250 9.08 9.97 -27.99
C VAL A 250 8.95 9.96 -29.50
N HIS A 251 7.72 10.00 -30.01
CA HIS A 251 7.45 10.06 -31.44
C HIS A 251 6.08 10.69 -31.69
N ILE A 252 5.97 11.47 -32.78
CA ILE A 252 4.71 12.09 -33.19
C ILE A 252 4.55 12.03 -34.71
N LYS A 253 3.34 11.69 -35.17
CA LYS A 253 2.99 11.69 -36.59
C LYS A 253 1.57 12.16 -36.81
N ARG A 254 1.31 12.70 -37.99
CA ARG A 254 -0.06 12.93 -38.48
C ARG A 254 -0.52 11.66 -39.19
N VAL A 255 -1.69 11.15 -38.80
CA VAL A 255 -2.30 9.94 -39.36
C VAL A 255 -3.57 10.35 -40.09
N ALA A 256 -3.74 9.88 -41.32
CA ALA A 256 -4.87 10.25 -42.17
C ALA A 256 -6.17 9.60 -41.67
N ALA A 257 -7.30 10.22 -42.00
CA ALA A 257 -8.63 9.62 -41.76
C ALA A 257 -8.73 8.19 -42.35
N GLY A 258 -9.33 7.27 -41.60
CA GLY A 258 -9.55 5.87 -41.96
C GLY A 258 -8.41 4.90 -41.60
N GLU A 259 -7.19 5.42 -41.37
CA GLU A 259 -6.04 4.63 -40.95
C GLU A 259 -6.17 4.13 -39.51
N ALA A 260 -5.59 2.96 -39.24
CA ALA A 260 -5.73 2.29 -37.95
C ALA A 260 -4.49 2.40 -37.06
N ILE A 261 -4.70 2.34 -35.73
CA ILE A 261 -3.64 2.41 -34.72
C ILE A 261 -3.56 1.10 -33.93
N SER A 262 -2.32 0.62 -33.76
CA SER A 262 -1.95 -0.52 -32.91
C SER A 262 -2.51 -1.89 -33.35
N TYR A 263 -2.24 -2.90 -32.52
CA TYR A 263 -2.62 -4.30 -32.74
C TYR A 263 -4.12 -4.47 -32.93
N GLY A 264 -4.48 -5.32 -33.90
CA GLY A 264 -5.88 -5.65 -34.19
C GLY A 264 -6.69 -4.50 -34.79
N ALA A 265 -6.06 -3.36 -35.12
CA ALA A 265 -6.71 -2.21 -35.76
C ALA A 265 -8.00 -1.76 -35.04
N THR A 266 -8.00 -1.78 -33.70
CA THR A 266 -9.20 -1.51 -32.88
C THR A 266 -9.57 -0.03 -32.80
N TYR A 267 -8.67 0.85 -33.21
CA TYR A 267 -8.90 2.28 -33.32
C TYR A 267 -8.64 2.72 -34.75
N ARG A 268 -9.54 3.53 -35.32
CA ARG A 268 -9.41 4.14 -36.64
C ARG A 268 -9.61 5.64 -36.50
N CYS A 269 -8.71 6.41 -37.12
CA CYS A 269 -8.80 7.86 -37.10
C CYS A 269 -10.05 8.31 -37.87
N GLU A 270 -10.92 9.09 -37.23
CA GLU A 270 -12.16 9.59 -37.87
C GLU A 270 -11.87 10.77 -38.80
N GLN A 271 -10.77 11.48 -38.53
CA GLN A 271 -10.25 12.59 -39.29
C GLN A 271 -8.72 12.49 -39.32
N ASP A 272 -8.05 13.46 -39.94
CA ASP A 272 -6.61 13.57 -39.79
C ASP A 272 -6.26 13.92 -38.34
N GLU A 273 -5.49 13.06 -37.68
CA GLU A 273 -5.19 13.16 -36.25
C GLU A 273 -3.69 13.20 -35.97
N TRP A 274 -3.30 13.92 -34.92
CA TRP A 274 -1.95 13.87 -34.38
C TRP A 274 -1.84 12.74 -33.37
N ILE A 275 -1.05 11.72 -33.68
CA ILE A 275 -0.82 10.57 -32.81
C ILE A 275 0.59 10.63 -32.25
N ALA A 276 0.69 10.66 -30.93
CA ALA A 276 1.97 10.58 -30.21
C ALA A 276 2.16 9.19 -29.61
N THR A 277 3.42 8.76 -29.46
CA THR A 277 3.82 7.50 -28.82
C THR A 277 4.53 7.80 -27.51
N LEU A 278 4.17 7.06 -26.46
CA LEU A 278 4.76 7.14 -25.13
C LEU A 278 5.54 5.85 -24.83
N PRO A 279 6.73 5.91 -24.19
CA PRO A 279 7.56 4.75 -23.90
C PRO A 279 7.15 4.04 -22.59
N ILE A 280 5.86 3.70 -22.47
CA ILE A 280 5.30 2.93 -21.36
C ILE A 280 4.25 1.94 -21.88
N GLY A 281 4.25 0.71 -21.36
CA GLY A 281 3.27 -0.31 -21.73
C GLY A 281 2.93 -1.26 -20.60
N TYR A 282 2.26 -2.37 -20.93
CA TYR A 282 1.78 -3.29 -19.89
C TYR A 282 2.88 -4.02 -19.12
N ALA A 283 4.09 -4.13 -19.65
CA ALA A 283 5.24 -4.67 -18.91
C ALA A 283 5.78 -3.70 -17.85
N ASP A 284 5.32 -2.45 -17.87
CA ASP A 284 5.63 -1.42 -16.88
C ASP A 284 4.52 -1.27 -15.82
N GLY A 285 3.41 -1.99 -15.98
CA GLY A 285 2.21 -1.86 -15.13
C GLY A 285 1.06 -1.08 -15.77
N MET A 286 1.24 -0.51 -16.97
CA MET A 286 0.17 0.15 -17.72
C MET A 286 -0.70 -0.89 -18.43
N LEU A 287 -1.59 -1.55 -17.67
CA LEU A 287 -2.37 -2.69 -18.13
C LEU A 287 -3.26 -2.36 -19.33
N ARG A 288 -3.51 -3.36 -20.18
CA ARG A 288 -4.28 -3.21 -21.43
C ARG A 288 -5.73 -2.73 -21.22
N GLY A 289 -6.29 -2.93 -20.03
CA GLY A 289 -7.63 -2.43 -19.67
C GLY A 289 -7.71 -0.90 -19.62
N LEU A 290 -6.58 -0.20 -19.51
CA LEU A 290 -6.49 1.27 -19.57
C LEU A 290 -6.66 1.84 -20.98
N GLN A 291 -7.04 1.03 -21.97
CA GLN A 291 -7.37 1.55 -23.29
C GLN A 291 -8.50 2.59 -23.20
N GLY A 292 -8.31 3.75 -23.85
CA GLY A 292 -9.24 4.88 -23.75
C GLY A 292 -9.19 5.63 -22.42
N GLN A 293 -8.27 5.31 -21.51
CA GLN A 293 -7.97 6.18 -20.37
C GLN A 293 -7.32 7.48 -20.86
N GLU A 294 -7.50 8.56 -20.11
CA GLU A 294 -6.91 9.86 -20.41
C GLU A 294 -5.59 10.06 -19.68
N VAL A 295 -4.73 10.88 -20.29
CA VAL A 295 -3.46 11.36 -19.73
C VAL A 295 -3.42 12.88 -19.89
N LEU A 296 -2.52 13.58 -19.20
CA LEU A 296 -2.36 15.04 -19.35
C LEU A 296 -1.18 15.37 -20.25
N VAL A 297 -1.41 16.27 -21.19
CA VAL A 297 -0.35 16.97 -21.92
C VAL A 297 -0.65 18.46 -21.89
N ARG A 298 0.25 19.26 -21.29
CA ARG A 298 0.03 20.68 -20.96
C ARG A 298 -1.26 20.95 -20.18
N GLY A 299 -1.64 20.05 -19.27
CA GLY A 299 -2.87 20.11 -18.48
C GLY A 299 -4.15 19.79 -19.24
N LYS A 300 -4.06 19.41 -20.53
CA LYS A 300 -5.22 18.95 -21.30
C LYS A 300 -5.31 17.43 -21.23
N ARG A 301 -6.49 16.92 -20.90
CA ARG A 301 -6.82 15.49 -20.96
C ARG A 301 -6.88 15.03 -22.41
N VAL A 302 -6.10 14.01 -22.73
CA VAL A 302 -6.04 13.38 -24.07
C VAL A 302 -6.13 11.86 -23.95
N PRO A 303 -6.88 11.18 -24.83
CA PRO A 303 -7.13 9.75 -24.69
C PRO A 303 -5.99 8.89 -25.23
N ILE A 304 -5.77 7.75 -24.59
CA ILE A 304 -5.00 6.62 -25.11
C ILE A 304 -5.81 5.94 -26.21
N VAL A 305 -5.21 5.78 -27.39
CA VAL A 305 -5.86 5.24 -28.59
C VAL A 305 -5.15 3.99 -29.12
N GLY A 306 -5.95 3.06 -29.64
CA GLY A 306 -5.48 1.72 -30.00
C GLY A 306 -5.12 0.89 -28.77
N ARG A 307 -4.66 -0.34 -29.00
CA ARG A 307 -4.23 -1.22 -27.91
C ARG A 307 -2.91 -0.74 -27.30
N ILE A 308 -2.81 -0.79 -25.98
CA ILE A 308 -1.54 -0.64 -25.26
C ILE A 308 -0.63 -1.83 -25.58
N CYS A 309 0.61 -1.54 -25.97
CA CYS A 309 1.64 -2.54 -26.29
C CYS A 309 2.45 -2.91 -25.04
N MET A 310 3.42 -3.82 -25.20
CA MET A 310 4.26 -4.27 -24.09
C MET A 310 5.04 -3.13 -23.44
N ASP A 311 5.63 -2.26 -24.27
CA ASP A 311 6.57 -1.23 -23.82
C ASP A 311 6.15 0.20 -24.21
N GLN A 312 5.05 0.35 -24.95
CA GLN A 312 4.61 1.62 -25.53
C GLN A 312 3.08 1.72 -25.64
N CYS A 313 2.57 2.94 -25.69
CA CYS A 313 1.17 3.23 -26.01
C CYS A 313 1.07 4.50 -26.87
N MET A 314 -0.10 4.73 -27.47
CA MET A 314 -0.35 5.88 -28.32
C MET A 314 -1.45 6.75 -27.72
N ILE A 315 -1.33 8.06 -27.90
CA ILE A 315 -2.32 9.05 -27.48
C ILE A 315 -2.72 9.94 -28.66
N ARG A 316 -3.98 10.40 -28.66
CA ARG A 316 -4.48 11.33 -29.67
C ARG A 316 -4.39 12.76 -29.17
N LEU A 317 -3.55 13.56 -29.83
CA LEU A 317 -3.32 14.97 -29.49
C LEU A 317 -4.24 15.90 -30.28
N PRO A 318 -4.65 17.05 -29.70
CA PRO A 318 -5.43 18.06 -30.42
C PRO A 318 -4.62 18.79 -31.49
N GLU A 319 -3.29 18.84 -31.35
CA GLU A 319 -2.37 19.55 -32.25
C GLU A 319 -0.99 18.89 -32.25
N LYS A 320 -0.11 19.31 -33.17
CA LYS A 320 1.28 18.84 -33.18
C LYS A 320 2.01 19.36 -31.95
N MET A 321 2.62 18.45 -31.19
CA MET A 321 3.49 18.76 -30.06
C MET A 321 4.92 18.29 -30.33
N PRO A 322 5.95 18.88 -29.69
CA PRO A 322 7.32 18.43 -29.86
C PRO A 322 7.58 17.06 -29.21
N VAL A 323 8.56 16.33 -29.74
CA VAL A 323 9.18 15.20 -29.02
C VAL A 323 9.87 15.75 -27.77
N GLY A 324 9.76 15.03 -26.65
CA GLY A 324 10.21 15.46 -25.32
C GLY A 324 9.15 16.23 -24.51
N GLU A 325 7.97 16.49 -25.09
CA GLU A 325 6.87 17.10 -24.34
C GLU A 325 6.41 16.17 -23.21
N GLN A 326 6.32 16.72 -22.00
CA GLN A 326 6.00 15.98 -20.78
C GLN A 326 4.54 15.54 -20.73
N VAL A 327 4.33 14.30 -20.28
CA VAL A 327 3.02 13.66 -20.19
C VAL A 327 2.81 13.13 -18.77
N GLN A 328 1.73 13.56 -18.12
CA GLN A 328 1.32 13.05 -16.82
C GLN A 328 0.34 11.90 -17.00
N LEU A 329 0.68 10.71 -16.51
CA LEU A 329 -0.16 9.51 -16.57
C LEU A 329 -1.03 9.40 -15.32
N ILE A 330 -0.46 9.69 -14.14
CA ILE A 330 -1.14 9.82 -12.84
C ILE A 330 -0.48 10.99 -12.12
N GLY A 331 -1.26 11.90 -11.53
CA GLY A 331 -0.75 13.11 -10.85
C GLY A 331 -1.30 14.40 -11.48
N SER A 332 -0.67 15.53 -11.16
CA SER A 332 -1.15 16.87 -11.53
C SER A 332 -0.27 17.54 -12.59
N GLN A 333 -0.88 18.24 -13.55
CA GLN A 333 -0.18 19.03 -14.55
C GLN A 333 -1.01 20.28 -14.91
N ALA A 334 -0.42 21.48 -14.75
CA ALA A 334 -1.03 22.77 -15.12
C ALA A 334 -2.49 22.96 -14.63
N GLY A 335 -2.77 22.56 -13.38
CA GLY A 335 -4.08 22.72 -12.74
C GLY A 335 -5.10 21.59 -13.03
N ALA A 336 -4.79 20.68 -13.94
CA ALA A 336 -5.53 19.43 -14.12
C ALA A 336 -4.85 18.29 -13.36
N GLN A 337 -5.60 17.21 -13.11
CA GLN A 337 -5.13 16.02 -12.40
C GLN A 337 -5.69 14.76 -13.06
N ILE A 338 -4.90 13.68 -13.08
CA ILE A 338 -5.38 12.31 -13.27
C ILE A 338 -5.19 11.59 -11.94
N ARG A 339 -6.27 11.15 -11.32
CA ARG A 339 -6.21 10.46 -10.04
C ARG A 339 -5.90 8.97 -10.23
N ILE A 340 -5.31 8.34 -9.21
CA ILE A 340 -5.02 6.91 -9.26
C ILE A 340 -6.31 6.07 -9.21
N GLU A 341 -7.34 6.61 -8.57
CA GLU A 341 -8.69 6.06 -8.50
C GLU A 341 -9.32 5.95 -9.90
N GLU A 342 -9.06 6.90 -10.81
CA GLU A 342 -9.57 6.82 -12.20
C GLU A 342 -9.01 5.60 -12.94
N TRP A 343 -7.77 5.21 -12.68
CA TRP A 343 -7.18 4.00 -13.25
C TRP A 343 -7.77 2.74 -12.65
N ALA A 344 -7.99 2.73 -11.33
CA ALA A 344 -8.65 1.63 -10.63
C ALA A 344 -10.08 1.40 -11.13
N GLU A 345 -10.88 2.46 -11.24
CA GLU A 345 -12.23 2.41 -11.82
C GLU A 345 -12.23 1.86 -13.25
N LYS A 346 -11.29 2.32 -14.09
CA LYS A 346 -11.14 1.85 -15.47
C LYS A 346 -10.78 0.36 -15.57
N LEU A 347 -10.03 -0.15 -14.59
CA LEU A 347 -9.55 -1.52 -14.52
C LEU A 347 -10.46 -2.46 -13.71
N ASP A 348 -11.57 -1.96 -13.18
CA ASP A 348 -12.48 -2.72 -12.30
C ASP A 348 -11.72 -3.33 -11.10
N THR A 349 -10.89 -2.50 -10.45
CA THR A 349 -10.07 -2.88 -9.29
C THR A 349 -10.08 -1.75 -8.25
N ILE A 350 -9.26 -1.89 -7.21
CA ILE A 350 -9.05 -0.91 -6.15
C ILE A 350 -7.73 -0.14 -6.36
N ALA A 351 -7.67 1.09 -5.86
CA ALA A 351 -6.50 1.97 -6.00
C ALA A 351 -5.19 1.39 -5.43
N TYR A 352 -5.29 0.40 -4.51
CA TYR A 352 -4.16 -0.33 -3.96
C TYR A 352 -3.36 -1.09 -5.02
N GLU A 353 -4.03 -1.63 -6.04
CA GLU A 353 -3.39 -2.48 -7.04
C GLU A 353 -2.59 -1.68 -8.06
N ILE A 354 -2.96 -0.42 -8.31
CA ILE A 354 -2.31 0.41 -9.33
C ILE A 354 -0.82 0.62 -9.06
N PRO A 355 -0.38 1.13 -7.89
CA PRO A 355 1.03 1.38 -7.66
C PRO A 355 1.83 0.07 -7.43
N VAL A 356 1.19 -0.97 -6.89
CA VAL A 356 1.80 -2.30 -6.70
C VAL A 356 2.12 -2.98 -8.03
N ASN A 357 1.28 -2.76 -9.06
CA ASN A 357 1.49 -3.32 -10.39
C ASN A 357 2.55 -2.57 -11.22
N LEU A 358 3.02 -1.39 -10.78
CA LEU A 358 4.12 -0.69 -11.45
C LEU A 358 5.41 -1.47 -11.27
N THR A 359 5.95 -2.01 -12.35
CA THR A 359 7.10 -2.92 -12.27
C THR A 359 8.41 -2.17 -11.99
N LYS A 360 9.46 -2.91 -11.61
CA LYS A 360 10.81 -2.36 -11.39
C LYS A 360 11.44 -1.71 -12.64
N ARG A 361 10.85 -1.92 -13.83
CA ARG A 361 11.26 -1.24 -15.07
C ARG A 361 10.96 0.26 -15.04
N VAL A 362 9.99 0.69 -14.22
CA VAL A 362 9.70 2.10 -13.98
C VAL A 362 10.54 2.55 -12.77
N PRO A 363 11.58 3.37 -12.98
CA PRO A 363 12.38 3.86 -11.86
C PRO A 363 11.53 4.73 -10.95
N ARG A 364 11.76 4.61 -9.63
CA ARG A 364 11.22 5.53 -8.63
C ARG A 364 12.22 6.65 -8.39
N ILE A 365 11.76 7.89 -8.45
CA ILE A 365 12.54 9.09 -8.16
C ILE A 365 11.90 9.76 -6.94
N TYR A 366 12.69 9.95 -5.89
CA TYR A 366 12.21 10.48 -4.62
C TYR A 366 12.46 11.99 -4.53
N CYS A 367 11.46 12.75 -4.07
CA CYS A 367 11.55 14.20 -3.86
C CYS A 367 11.05 14.63 -2.48
#